data_AF-A0A941KLQ6-F1
#
_entry.id   AF-A0A941KLQ6-F1
#
_cell.length_a   1.000
_cell.length_b   1.000
_cell.length_c   1.000
_cell.angle_alpha   90.00
_cell.angle_beta   90.00
_cell.angle_gamma   90.00
#
_symmetry.space_group_name_H-M   'P 1'
#
loop_
_entity.id
_entity.type
_entity.pdbx_description
1 polymer ?
#
loop_
_entity_poly.entity_id
_entity_poly.type
_entity_poly.pdbx_seq_one_letter_code
_entity_poly.pdbx_strand_id
1 'polypeptide(L)'
;MSVRLVCGMLAAASVMAGGVMTGGSWAVEASANSELSSQQSTAMASPAEAETNIHTEERTLADLEAGMDAFVLSPSQRNQSISFTLPPNADTTEAWLRLAARPASETTNGRILVSVNGGEAIVLRPRPQPMEARFSLYSADFRPGENTLSIEFTSEGATAGWIVDARRSQLRLSLTEATQLGSLGDLENTLGADFAAPRRIALISEANRQRATVESLTAQGLALRAGTVPLFTGDMADADLIVRIAEAEALNDEQRSALRNGREPSGPEIAFVAGETPTLIVTGRNIDEATAAARLLAARSFASYETSFIAADAISAERLGTRQARDAQRHAYNADLRTFATSGLPFSADQGSRTAVQLLSVNEYDRFGALSLLARSAIVGGEAWLYAWYGDASDTVPADHNLLVIGPNATTNDMIDRHAPAELRAAFRAAERSQGQRGLMRLAAAAYAAPGESNEAAQASIGVASIFEDGQTDGRWIGTFSAPEMSAFDAAGASLARSDLWTALEGRAVVWSPRGVTPIDFREQAPTLTERVQEFAVDHTRDAALLLFGLAFLMLVRGLWHRRRVQAS
;
A
#
# COMPACT_ATOMS: atom_id res chain seq x y z
N MET A 1 37.10 48.84 12.65
CA MET A 1 37.98 49.84 13.28
C MET A 1 37.49 50.01 14.72
N SER A 2 38.34 49.63 15.68
CA SER A 2 38.37 49.98 17.12
C SER A 2 37.13 49.70 18.01
N VAL A 3 37.11 48.64 18.83
CA VAL A 3 37.66 48.50 20.23
C VAL A 3 36.62 48.96 21.28
N ARG A 4 35.89 48.02 21.91
CA ARG A 4 36.08 47.37 23.23
C ARG A 4 35.96 48.29 24.46
N LEU A 5 35.17 47.83 25.45
CA LEU A 5 35.45 47.53 26.89
C LEU A 5 34.22 47.88 27.75
N VAL A 6 33.83 47.26 28.88
CA VAL A 6 34.14 46.04 29.67
C VAL A 6 33.39 46.23 31.02
N CYS A 7 33.21 45.12 31.78
CA CYS A 7 33.08 44.95 33.26
C CYS A 7 31.78 44.24 33.65
N GLY A 8 31.77 43.22 34.52
CA GLY A 8 32.78 42.50 35.33
C GLY A 8 32.12 41.25 35.95
N MET A 9 32.81 40.11 36.09
CA MET A 9 33.53 39.61 37.31
C MET A 9 32.62 39.43 38.55
N LEU A 10 32.64 38.37 39.36
CA LEU A 10 33.70 37.49 39.90
C LEU A 10 33.08 36.10 40.25
N ALA A 11 33.75 34.95 40.07
CA ALA A 11 34.78 34.28 40.93
C ALA A 11 34.19 33.69 42.24
N ALA A 12 34.64 32.57 42.84
CA ALA A 12 35.86 31.76 42.72
C ALA A 12 35.58 30.35 43.33
N ALA A 13 36.21 29.26 42.85
CA ALA A 13 37.36 28.53 43.46
C ALA A 13 37.00 27.72 44.74
N SER A 14 37.51 26.53 45.07
CA SER A 14 38.64 25.65 44.68
C SER A 14 38.53 24.40 45.59
N VAL A 15 39.12 23.22 45.36
CA VAL A 15 40.51 22.82 45.72
C VAL A 15 40.64 21.30 45.45
N MET A 16 41.85 20.89 45.04
CA MET A 16 42.34 19.53 44.75
C MET A 16 42.59 18.63 45.98
N ALA A 17 42.74 17.30 45.78
CA ALA A 17 44.03 16.58 45.87
C ALA A 17 43.93 15.09 46.28
N GLY A 18 44.77 14.25 45.63
CA GLY A 18 45.35 12.98 46.12
C GLY A 18 44.45 11.74 46.09
N GLY A 19 44.89 10.51 45.83
CA GLY A 19 46.21 9.91 45.67
C GLY A 19 46.08 8.37 45.86
N VAL A 20 46.67 7.62 44.92
CA VAL A 20 47.09 6.20 44.86
C VAL A 20 46.96 5.30 46.13
N MET A 21 46.47 4.06 45.97
CA MET A 21 47.17 2.79 46.33
C MET A 21 46.28 1.54 46.17
N THR A 22 46.95 0.46 45.78
CA THR A 22 46.54 -0.93 45.54
C THR A 22 46.22 -1.74 46.80
N GLY A 23 45.42 -2.81 46.68
CA GLY A 23 45.34 -3.87 47.71
C GLY A 23 44.21 -4.86 47.43
N GLY A 24 44.53 -6.15 47.37
CA GLY A 24 43.62 -7.20 46.93
C GLY A 24 42.97 -8.03 48.03
N SER A 25 42.29 -9.08 47.56
CA SER A 25 42.26 -10.43 48.12
C SER A 25 41.39 -10.76 49.35
N TRP A 26 40.39 -11.61 49.07
CA TRP A 26 39.94 -12.82 49.80
C TRP A 26 39.08 -12.68 51.08
N ALA A 27 37.95 -13.42 51.00
CA ALA A 27 37.48 -14.45 51.94
C ALA A 27 36.47 -14.08 53.06
N VAL A 28 35.35 -14.85 53.02
CA VAL A 28 34.68 -15.56 54.15
C VAL A 28 33.85 -14.64 55.07
N GLU A 29 32.57 -14.90 55.39
CA GLU A 29 31.98 -16.05 56.12
C GLU A 29 30.44 -15.94 56.02
N ALA A 30 29.73 -16.99 55.57
CA ALA A 30 28.94 -17.91 56.40
C ALA A 30 27.61 -17.39 56.97
N SER A 31 26.53 -18.10 56.66
CA SER A 31 25.59 -18.60 57.67
C SER A 31 24.78 -19.77 57.13
N ALA A 32 24.78 -20.84 57.92
CA ALA A 32 24.18 -22.14 57.67
C ALA A 32 22.79 -22.26 58.32
N ASN A 33 21.96 -23.17 57.78
CA ASN A 33 21.16 -24.20 58.48
C ASN A 33 20.13 -24.79 57.48
N SER A 34 20.27 -26.06 57.07
CA SER A 34 19.76 -27.28 57.75
C SER A 34 18.22 -27.30 57.77
N GLU A 35 17.61 -27.88 56.74
CA GLU A 35 17.08 -29.27 56.68
C GLU A 35 15.72 -29.44 57.37
N LEU A 36 14.67 -29.67 56.57
CA LEU A 36 13.81 -30.87 56.57
C LEU A 36 12.46 -30.59 55.89
N SER A 37 12.18 -31.37 54.83
CA SER A 37 10.92 -32.10 54.57
C SER A 37 10.56 -32.12 53.07
N SER A 38 11.02 -33.18 52.40
CA SER A 38 10.22 -34.06 51.53
C SER A 38 9.15 -33.43 50.60
N GLN A 39 9.40 -33.43 49.29
CA GLN A 39 8.85 -34.46 48.39
C GLN A 39 9.28 -34.19 46.95
N GLN A 40 10.00 -35.17 46.43
CA GLN A 40 10.41 -35.33 45.06
C GLN A 40 9.16 -35.55 44.20
N SER A 41 8.73 -34.51 43.50
CA SER A 41 7.84 -34.64 42.35
C SER A 41 8.69 -34.41 41.11
N THR A 42 8.96 -35.50 40.40
CA THR A 42 9.65 -35.55 39.12
C THR A 42 8.79 -34.83 38.07
N ALA A 43 8.92 -33.51 37.96
CA ALA A 43 8.43 -32.79 36.79
C ALA A 43 9.47 -32.95 35.69
N MET A 44 9.17 -33.84 34.75
CA MET A 44 9.82 -33.86 33.44
C MET A 44 9.81 -32.44 32.90
N ALA A 45 10.98 -31.89 32.63
CA ALA A 45 11.11 -30.66 31.86
C ALA A 45 10.44 -30.90 30.51
N SER A 46 9.32 -30.22 30.25
CA SER A 46 8.82 -30.08 28.89
C SER A 46 9.93 -29.46 28.06
N PRO A 47 10.23 -29.98 26.86
CA PRO A 47 11.07 -29.23 25.92
C PRO A 47 10.40 -27.88 25.72
N ALA A 48 11.17 -26.81 25.85
CA ALA A 48 10.74 -25.47 25.51
C ALA A 48 10.18 -25.53 24.08
N GLU A 49 8.87 -25.33 23.96
CA GLU A 49 8.22 -25.10 22.68
C GLU A 49 8.92 -23.88 22.08
N ALA A 50 9.69 -24.09 21.02
CA ALA A 50 10.05 -22.99 20.16
C ALA A 50 8.71 -22.35 19.77
N GLU A 51 8.49 -21.09 20.16
CA GLU A 51 7.32 -20.33 19.73
C GLU A 51 7.39 -20.26 18.20
N THR A 52 6.74 -21.20 17.54
CA THR A 52 6.60 -21.19 16.09
C THR A 52 5.73 -19.99 15.77
N ASN A 53 6.31 -19.00 15.11
CA ASN A 53 5.60 -17.79 14.73
C ASN A 53 4.58 -18.16 13.66
N ILE A 54 3.31 -18.30 14.07
CA ILE A 54 2.20 -18.62 13.16
C ILE A 54 1.64 -17.31 12.62
N HIS A 55 1.71 -17.15 11.31
CA HIS A 55 1.17 -16.00 10.60
C HIS A 55 -0.17 -16.37 9.98
N THR A 56 -1.25 -15.75 10.46
CA THR A 56 -2.58 -15.96 9.90
C THR A 56 -3.01 -14.77 9.08
N GLU A 57 -3.35 -15.01 7.81
CA GLU A 57 -3.76 -13.98 6.87
C GLU A 57 -5.06 -14.36 6.16
N GLU A 58 -5.89 -13.36 5.88
CA GLU A 58 -7.16 -13.48 5.17
C GLU A 58 -7.12 -12.62 3.90
N ARG A 59 -7.50 -13.21 2.76
CA ARG A 59 -7.60 -12.52 1.47
C ARG A 59 -8.96 -12.76 0.85
N THR A 60 -9.55 -11.74 0.23
CA THR A 60 -10.77 -11.98 -0.56
C THR A 60 -10.42 -12.68 -1.86
N LEU A 61 -11.37 -13.42 -2.44
CA LEU A 61 -11.12 -14.04 -3.75
C LEU A 61 -10.94 -12.99 -4.86
N ALA A 62 -11.55 -11.82 -4.70
CA ALA A 62 -11.38 -10.69 -5.60
C ALA A 62 -9.96 -10.09 -5.57
N ASP A 63 -9.27 -10.18 -4.42
CA ASP A 63 -7.89 -9.69 -4.30
C ASP A 63 -6.88 -10.62 -4.97
N LEU A 64 -7.16 -11.93 -5.00
CA LEU A 64 -6.28 -12.95 -5.59
C LEU A 64 -6.36 -12.99 -7.11
N GLU A 65 -7.51 -12.62 -7.69
CA GLU A 65 -7.71 -12.61 -9.14
C GLU A 65 -8.29 -11.27 -9.59
N ALA A 66 -7.44 -10.44 -10.21
CA ALA A 66 -7.79 -9.09 -10.60
C ALA A 66 -9.03 -9.03 -11.51
N GLY A 67 -10.01 -8.21 -11.14
CA GLY A 67 -11.24 -8.00 -11.90
C GLY A 67 -12.36 -9.01 -11.62
N MET A 68 -12.18 -9.91 -10.64
CA MET A 68 -13.21 -10.86 -10.22
C MET A 68 -14.04 -10.34 -9.05
N ASP A 69 -15.10 -9.56 -9.32
CA ASP A 69 -16.04 -9.15 -8.27
C ASP A 69 -17.04 -10.26 -7.91
N ALA A 70 -17.49 -10.99 -8.92
CA ALA A 70 -18.40 -12.12 -8.79
C ALA A 70 -18.26 -13.03 -10.02
N PHE A 71 -18.54 -14.32 -9.85
CA PHE A 71 -18.54 -15.29 -10.94
C PHE A 71 -19.72 -16.25 -10.86
N VAL A 72 -20.05 -16.86 -12.00
CA VAL A 72 -21.20 -17.77 -12.11
C VAL A 72 -20.71 -19.20 -12.24
N LEU A 73 -21.22 -20.06 -11.38
CA LEU A 73 -21.03 -21.51 -11.39
C LEU A 73 -22.29 -22.17 -11.96
N SER A 74 -22.21 -22.69 -13.18
CA SER A 74 -23.36 -23.25 -13.89
C SER A 74 -22.94 -24.44 -14.76
N PRO A 75 -23.89 -25.20 -15.37
CA PRO A 75 -23.53 -26.29 -16.27
C PRO A 75 -22.67 -25.87 -17.47
N SER A 76 -22.70 -24.59 -17.88
CA SER A 76 -21.85 -24.00 -18.93
C SER A 76 -20.55 -23.39 -18.41
N GLN A 77 -20.50 -23.00 -17.13
CA GLN A 77 -19.30 -22.49 -16.44
C GLN A 77 -19.09 -23.33 -15.19
N ARG A 78 -18.58 -24.55 -15.40
CA ARG A 78 -18.54 -25.58 -14.35
C ARG A 78 -17.39 -25.41 -13.38
N ASN A 79 -16.33 -24.71 -13.76
CA ASN A 79 -15.13 -24.60 -12.94
C ASN A 79 -14.66 -23.16 -12.93
N GLN A 80 -14.34 -22.65 -11.75
CA GLN A 80 -13.55 -21.45 -11.56
C GLN A 80 -12.24 -21.85 -10.88
N SER A 81 -11.12 -21.47 -11.47
CA SER A 81 -9.79 -21.71 -10.91
C SER A 81 -9.19 -20.36 -10.52
N ILE A 82 -8.72 -20.25 -9.29
CA ILE A 82 -8.11 -19.05 -8.72
C ILE A 82 -6.67 -19.41 -8.35
N SER A 83 -5.70 -18.77 -9.00
CA SER A 83 -4.29 -18.96 -8.69
C SER A 83 -3.86 -18.02 -7.58
N PHE A 84 -2.97 -18.50 -6.71
CA PHE A 84 -2.31 -17.69 -5.69
C PHE A 84 -0.95 -18.31 -5.35
N THR A 85 -0.10 -17.55 -4.68
CA THR A 85 1.30 -17.90 -4.42
C THR A 85 1.61 -17.87 -2.93
N LEU A 86 2.40 -18.85 -2.50
CA LEU A 86 2.95 -18.92 -1.14
C LEU A 86 4.48 -18.74 -1.18
N PRO A 87 5.09 -18.17 -0.12
CA PRO A 87 6.53 -18.07 -0.03
C PRO A 87 7.23 -19.44 -0.14
N PRO A 88 8.46 -19.50 -0.68
CA PRO A 88 9.21 -20.75 -0.85
C PRO A 88 9.50 -21.48 0.46
N ASN A 89 9.43 -20.78 1.59
CA ASN A 89 9.76 -21.24 2.93
C ASN A 89 8.55 -21.31 3.88
N ALA A 90 7.33 -21.25 3.36
CA ALA A 90 6.11 -21.28 4.17
C ALA A 90 5.47 -22.68 4.16
N ASP A 91 5.17 -23.20 5.36
CA ASP A 91 4.34 -24.39 5.55
C ASP A 91 2.93 -23.98 6.00
N THR A 92 1.91 -24.56 5.36
CA THR A 92 0.52 -24.32 5.75
C THR A 92 0.14 -25.22 6.91
N THR A 93 -0.28 -24.63 8.03
CA THR A 93 -0.77 -25.37 9.20
C THR A 93 -2.29 -25.52 9.16
N GLU A 94 -2.99 -24.47 8.76
CA GLU A 94 -4.44 -24.43 8.68
C GLU A 94 -4.91 -23.61 7.49
N ALA A 95 -5.99 -24.06 6.85
CA ALA A 95 -6.56 -23.38 5.70
C ALA A 95 -8.09 -23.45 5.73
N TRP A 96 -8.75 -22.32 5.49
CA TRP A 96 -10.20 -22.28 5.35
C TRP A 96 -10.63 -21.40 4.18
N LEU A 97 -11.69 -21.82 3.49
CA LEU A 97 -12.39 -21.00 2.52
C LEU A 97 -13.77 -20.63 3.06
N ARG A 98 -14.07 -19.35 3.11
CA ARG A 98 -15.42 -18.83 3.29
C ARG A 98 -15.98 -18.46 1.92
N LEU A 99 -17.06 -19.10 1.51
CA LEU A 99 -17.68 -18.90 0.21
C LEU A 99 -19.07 -18.27 0.39
N ALA A 100 -19.25 -17.05 -0.10
CA ALA A 100 -20.53 -16.37 -0.15
C ALA A 100 -21.17 -16.54 -1.53
N ALA A 101 -22.35 -17.14 -1.60
CA ALA A 101 -23.01 -17.42 -2.87
C ALA A 101 -24.53 -17.23 -2.78
N ARG A 102 -25.15 -16.88 -3.90
CA ARG A 102 -26.60 -16.80 -4.05
C ARG A 102 -27.08 -17.61 -5.24
N PRO A 103 -28.29 -18.18 -5.19
CA PRO A 103 -28.84 -18.91 -6.32
C PRO A 103 -29.03 -17.94 -7.50
N ALA A 104 -28.69 -18.40 -8.71
CA ALA A 104 -28.96 -17.64 -9.92
C ALA A 104 -30.46 -17.59 -10.25
N SER A 105 -31.25 -18.57 -9.79
CA SER A 105 -32.71 -18.59 -9.90
C SER A 105 -33.35 -19.48 -8.83
N GLU A 106 -34.68 -19.48 -8.74
CA GLU A 106 -35.42 -20.38 -7.84
C GLU A 106 -35.26 -21.87 -8.18
N THR A 107 -34.87 -22.20 -9.41
CA THR A 107 -34.60 -23.58 -9.84
C THR A 107 -33.16 -24.02 -9.63
N THR A 108 -32.33 -23.19 -8.98
CA THR A 108 -30.94 -23.51 -8.69
C THR A 108 -30.84 -24.78 -7.85
N ASN A 109 -30.19 -25.80 -8.39
CA ASN A 109 -29.78 -27.02 -7.70
C ASN A 109 -28.35 -27.38 -8.13
N GLY A 110 -27.74 -28.36 -7.47
CA GLY A 110 -26.41 -28.88 -7.78
C GLY A 110 -25.53 -29.02 -6.55
N ARG A 111 -24.27 -29.38 -6.78
CA ARG A 111 -23.24 -29.49 -5.74
C ARG A 111 -22.08 -28.59 -6.12
N ILE A 112 -21.49 -27.95 -5.13
CA ILE A 112 -20.26 -27.19 -5.27
C ILE A 112 -19.14 -28.03 -4.66
N LEU A 113 -18.07 -28.23 -5.41
CA LEU A 113 -16.88 -28.92 -4.97
C LEU A 113 -15.76 -27.90 -4.85
N VAL A 114 -14.97 -28.00 -3.78
CA VAL A 114 -13.81 -27.13 -3.56
C VAL A 114 -12.60 -28.01 -3.33
N SER A 115 -11.52 -27.77 -4.07
CA SER A 115 -10.23 -28.44 -3.88
C SER A 115 -9.07 -27.46 -4.12
N VAL A 116 -7.90 -27.80 -3.58
CA VAL A 116 -6.65 -27.06 -3.83
C VAL A 116 -5.69 -28.01 -4.54
N ASN A 117 -5.02 -27.52 -5.59
CA ASN A 117 -4.00 -28.27 -6.35
C ASN A 117 -4.45 -29.65 -6.85
N GLY A 118 -5.76 -29.83 -7.11
CA GLY A 118 -6.31 -31.12 -7.53
C GLY A 118 -6.38 -32.17 -6.41
N GLY A 119 -6.21 -31.77 -5.15
CA GLY A 119 -6.37 -32.62 -3.97
C GLY A 119 -7.82 -33.04 -3.70
N GLU A 120 -8.09 -33.55 -2.50
CA GLU A 120 -9.41 -34.09 -2.17
C GLU A 120 -10.48 -32.99 -2.14
N ALA A 121 -11.53 -33.17 -2.94
CA ALA A 121 -12.59 -32.18 -3.07
C ALA A 121 -13.63 -32.28 -1.94
N ILE A 122 -13.89 -31.14 -1.29
CA ILE A 122 -14.94 -31.01 -0.28
C ILE A 122 -16.25 -30.65 -0.97
N VAL A 123 -17.28 -31.48 -0.79
CA VAL A 123 -18.55 -31.36 -1.49
C VAL A 123 -19.61 -30.69 -0.62
N LEU A 124 -20.13 -29.55 -1.08
CA LEU A 124 -21.28 -28.87 -0.51
C LEU A 124 -22.53 -29.12 -1.35
N ARG A 125 -23.65 -29.42 -0.67
CA ARG A 125 -24.99 -29.55 -1.29
C ARG A 125 -25.91 -28.42 -0.81
N PRO A 126 -25.82 -27.24 -1.42
CA PRO A 126 -26.54 -26.08 -0.94
C PRO A 126 -28.04 -26.16 -1.28
N ARG A 127 -28.87 -25.59 -0.40
CA ARG A 127 -30.30 -25.35 -0.68
C ARG A 127 -30.44 -24.10 -1.56
N PRO A 128 -31.47 -23.94 -2.40
CA PRO A 128 -31.67 -22.77 -3.29
C PRO A 128 -31.97 -21.46 -2.53
N GLN A 129 -31.06 -21.01 -1.67
CA GLN A 129 -31.15 -19.81 -0.86
C GLN A 129 -29.75 -19.17 -0.78
N PRO A 130 -29.65 -17.84 -0.59
CA PRO A 130 -28.38 -17.20 -0.31
C PRO A 130 -27.67 -17.86 0.88
N MET A 131 -26.37 -18.09 0.74
CA MET A 131 -25.59 -18.84 1.71
C MET A 131 -24.19 -18.28 1.90
N GLU A 132 -23.63 -18.63 3.06
CA GLU A 132 -22.22 -18.46 3.39
C GLU A 132 -21.74 -19.81 3.95
N ALA A 133 -20.80 -20.44 3.25
CA ALA A 133 -20.29 -21.75 3.61
C ALA A 133 -18.81 -21.64 4.01
N ARG A 134 -18.41 -22.39 5.04
CA ARG A 134 -16.99 -22.48 5.45
C ARG A 134 -16.49 -23.89 5.16
N PHE A 135 -15.40 -23.97 4.41
CA PHE A 135 -14.69 -25.20 4.07
C PHE A 135 -13.38 -25.21 4.84
N SER A 136 -13.07 -26.31 5.54
CA SER A 136 -11.73 -26.55 6.09
C SER A 136 -10.92 -27.29 5.04
N LEU A 137 -10.03 -26.57 4.37
CA LEU A 137 -9.21 -27.13 3.30
C LEU A 137 -8.08 -27.98 3.89
N TYR A 138 -7.63 -28.99 3.16
CA TYR A 138 -6.52 -29.82 3.59
C TYR A 138 -5.21 -29.06 3.45
N SER A 139 -4.56 -28.73 4.56
CA SER A 139 -3.30 -27.97 4.57
C SER A 139 -2.16 -28.68 3.82
N ALA A 140 -2.18 -30.02 3.79
CA ALA A 140 -1.22 -30.84 3.06
C ALA A 140 -1.33 -30.72 1.52
N ASP A 141 -2.45 -30.19 0.99
CA ASP A 141 -2.62 -29.96 -0.44
C ASP A 141 -1.95 -28.66 -0.91
N PHE A 142 -1.52 -27.80 0.02
CA PHE A 142 -0.79 -26.57 -0.28
C PHE A 142 0.69 -26.86 -0.45
N ARG A 143 1.35 -26.10 -1.33
CA ARG A 143 2.78 -26.20 -1.59
C ARG A 143 3.41 -24.81 -1.65
N PRO A 144 4.71 -24.68 -1.37
CA PRO A 144 5.43 -23.45 -1.64
C PRO A 144 5.33 -23.05 -3.13
N GLY A 145 5.26 -21.76 -3.43
CA GLY A 145 5.07 -21.23 -4.78
C GLY A 145 3.61 -21.23 -5.24
N GLU A 146 3.37 -21.55 -6.51
CA GLU A 146 2.05 -21.44 -7.15
C GLU A 146 1.08 -22.55 -6.70
N ASN A 147 -0.11 -22.12 -6.27
CA ASN A 147 -1.23 -22.94 -5.86
C ASN A 147 -2.47 -22.56 -6.66
N THR A 148 -3.40 -23.50 -6.82
CA THR A 148 -4.67 -23.28 -7.53
C THR A 148 -5.83 -23.76 -6.67
N LEU A 149 -6.71 -22.84 -6.29
CA LEU A 149 -8.01 -23.13 -5.71
C LEU A 149 -9.01 -23.40 -6.84
N SER A 150 -9.61 -24.59 -6.86
CA SER A 150 -10.63 -24.97 -7.84
C SER A 150 -12.00 -25.04 -7.17
N ILE A 151 -12.97 -24.32 -7.74
CA ILE A 151 -14.36 -24.31 -7.31
C ILE A 151 -15.19 -24.84 -8.48
N GLU A 152 -15.60 -26.11 -8.37
CA GLU A 152 -16.33 -26.81 -9.41
C GLU A 152 -17.82 -26.92 -9.05
N PHE A 153 -18.66 -26.96 -10.08
CA PHE A 153 -20.09 -27.13 -10.00
C PHE A 153 -20.54 -28.34 -10.81
N THR A 154 -21.30 -29.23 -10.17
CA THR A 154 -21.90 -30.40 -10.79
C THR A 154 -23.41 -30.46 -10.51
N SER A 155 -24.18 -30.89 -11.51
CA SER A 155 -25.62 -31.04 -11.38
C SER A 155 -26.11 -32.26 -12.16
N GLU A 156 -27.14 -32.93 -11.62
CA GLU A 156 -27.78 -34.09 -12.26
C GLU A 156 -28.88 -33.67 -13.26
N GLY A 157 -28.93 -32.40 -13.65
CA GLY A 157 -29.91 -31.84 -14.59
C GLY A 157 -29.67 -30.37 -14.93
N ALA A 158 -30.55 -29.81 -15.77
CA ALA A 158 -30.52 -28.39 -16.15
C ALA A 158 -30.89 -27.51 -14.95
N THR A 159 -30.05 -26.52 -14.65
CA THR A 159 -30.16 -25.63 -13.49
C THR A 159 -29.47 -24.32 -13.83
N ALA A 160 -29.95 -23.21 -13.25
CA ALA A 160 -29.34 -21.89 -13.47
C ALA A 160 -27.97 -21.73 -12.79
N GLY A 161 -27.67 -22.55 -11.77
CA GLY A 161 -26.40 -22.48 -11.06
C GLY A 161 -26.36 -21.43 -9.95
N TRP A 162 -25.14 -21.05 -9.55
CA TRP A 162 -24.83 -20.20 -8.41
C TRP A 162 -24.06 -18.96 -8.84
N ILE A 163 -24.30 -17.84 -8.19
CA ILE A 163 -23.51 -16.62 -8.33
C ILE A 163 -22.70 -16.48 -7.06
N VAL A 164 -21.38 -16.61 -7.17
CA VAL A 164 -20.44 -16.44 -6.07
C VAL A 164 -20.01 -14.98 -6.01
N ASP A 165 -20.10 -14.39 -4.83
CA ASP A 165 -19.62 -13.04 -4.54
C ASP A 165 -18.16 -13.15 -4.07
N ALA A 166 -17.22 -12.81 -4.95
CA ALA A 166 -15.79 -12.98 -4.70
C ALA A 166 -15.24 -11.96 -3.68
N ARG A 167 -15.88 -10.79 -3.56
CA ARG A 167 -15.54 -9.78 -2.54
C ARG A 167 -15.92 -10.22 -1.13
N ARG A 168 -17.00 -10.97 -0.99
CA ARG A 168 -17.44 -11.53 0.30
C ARG A 168 -16.83 -12.89 0.63
N SER A 169 -16.33 -13.58 -0.38
CA SER A 169 -15.64 -14.85 -0.23
C SER A 169 -14.17 -14.63 0.15
N GLN A 170 -13.65 -15.42 1.07
CA GLN A 170 -12.32 -15.22 1.66
C GLN A 170 -11.57 -16.54 1.80
N LEU A 171 -10.30 -16.54 1.43
CA LEU A 171 -9.35 -17.59 1.74
C LEU A 171 -8.52 -17.14 2.95
N ARG A 172 -8.48 -17.96 3.99
CA ARG A 172 -7.69 -17.75 5.19
C ARG A 172 -6.66 -18.84 5.32
N LEU A 173 -5.40 -18.47 5.46
CA LEU A 173 -4.29 -19.39 5.66
C LEU A 173 -3.56 -19.04 6.95
N SER A 174 -3.19 -20.07 7.70
CA SER A 174 -2.23 -19.99 8.80
C SER A 174 -0.95 -20.66 8.33
N LEU A 175 0.13 -19.87 8.29
CA LEU A 175 1.42 -20.25 7.77
C LEU A 175 2.43 -20.23 8.90
N THR A 176 3.35 -21.19 8.89
CA THR A 176 4.53 -21.20 9.75
C THR A 176 5.75 -21.10 8.86
N GLU A 177 6.73 -20.30 9.26
CA GLU A 177 8.02 -20.27 8.57
C GLU A 177 8.75 -21.60 8.81
N ALA A 178 8.87 -22.40 7.75
CA ALA A 178 9.57 -23.67 7.79
C ALA A 178 11.09 -23.47 7.81
N THR A 179 11.58 -22.38 7.21
CA THR A 179 13.01 -22.04 7.13
C THR A 179 13.18 -20.53 6.97
N GLN A 180 14.28 -19.97 7.45
CA GLN A 180 14.60 -18.56 7.20
C GLN A 180 14.92 -18.32 5.71
N LEU A 181 14.64 -17.12 5.22
CA LEU A 181 15.01 -16.71 3.86
C LEU A 181 16.53 -16.78 3.70
N GLY A 182 17.01 -17.54 2.71
CA GLY A 182 18.43 -17.80 2.50
C GLY A 182 19.07 -16.99 1.38
N SER A 183 18.27 -16.44 0.46
CA SER A 183 18.77 -15.81 -0.77
C SER A 183 17.94 -14.61 -1.23
N LEU A 184 18.52 -13.81 -2.12
CA LEU A 184 17.84 -12.76 -2.88
C LEU A 184 16.70 -13.33 -3.72
N GLY A 185 16.89 -14.53 -4.29
CA GLY A 185 15.84 -15.22 -5.03
C GLY A 185 14.65 -15.59 -4.13
N ASP A 186 14.92 -16.13 -2.95
CA ASP A 186 13.87 -16.43 -1.97
C ASP A 186 13.15 -15.16 -1.51
N LEU A 187 13.89 -14.08 -1.25
CA LEU A 187 13.32 -12.79 -0.90
C LEU A 187 12.41 -12.25 -2.00
N GLU A 188 12.84 -12.29 -3.26
CA GLU A 188 12.04 -11.81 -4.39
C GLU A 188 10.76 -12.63 -4.57
N ASN A 189 10.86 -13.96 -4.48
CA ASN A 189 9.69 -14.86 -4.52
C ASN A 189 8.75 -14.63 -3.34
N THR A 190 9.30 -14.34 -2.16
CA THR A 190 8.52 -14.05 -0.94
C THR A 190 7.83 -12.69 -1.02
N LEU A 191 8.50 -11.66 -1.56
CA LEU A 191 7.89 -10.36 -1.80
C LEU A 191 6.68 -10.48 -2.75
N GLY A 192 6.83 -11.28 -3.82
CA GLY A 192 5.77 -11.52 -4.80
C GLY A 192 4.65 -12.44 -4.33
N ALA A 193 4.72 -13.01 -3.13
CA ALA A 193 3.70 -13.93 -2.63
C ALA A 193 2.39 -13.20 -2.26
N ASP A 194 1.26 -13.88 -2.46
CA ASP A 194 -0.05 -13.36 -2.09
C ASP A 194 -0.27 -13.36 -0.58
N PHE A 195 0.28 -14.38 0.09
CA PHE A 195 0.22 -14.57 1.54
C PHE A 195 1.61 -14.52 2.19
N ALA A 196 1.67 -14.04 3.43
CA ALA A 196 2.88 -13.92 4.25
C ALA A 196 4.06 -13.18 3.57
N ALA A 197 3.79 -12.38 2.54
CA ALA A 197 4.80 -11.50 1.97
C ALA A 197 5.11 -10.35 2.94
N PRO A 198 6.38 -9.92 3.06
CA PRO A 198 6.75 -8.73 3.83
C PRO A 198 5.96 -7.51 3.36
N ARG A 199 5.14 -6.91 4.24
CA ARG A 199 4.30 -5.76 3.89
C ARG A 199 4.86 -4.47 4.48
N ARG A 200 5.42 -4.52 5.69
CA ARG A 200 6.04 -3.38 6.37
C ARG A 200 7.53 -3.36 6.09
N ILE A 201 7.99 -2.35 5.36
CA ILE A 201 9.38 -2.24 4.92
C ILE A 201 10.01 -0.99 5.55
N ALA A 202 11.04 -1.19 6.36
CA ALA A 202 11.86 -0.10 6.88
C ALA A 202 12.84 0.38 5.81
N LEU A 203 12.79 1.65 5.42
CA LEU A 203 13.77 2.25 4.51
C LEU A 203 14.77 3.11 5.31
N ILE A 204 15.98 2.59 5.47
CA ILE A 204 17.03 3.20 6.28
C ILE A 204 18.10 3.77 5.37
N SER A 205 18.02 5.08 5.13
CA SER A 205 18.94 5.82 4.27
C SER A 205 19.60 6.98 5.03
N GLU A 206 20.77 7.40 4.55
CA GLU A 206 21.44 8.59 5.07
C GLU A 206 20.96 9.86 4.36
N ALA A 207 20.95 10.97 5.10
CA ALA A 207 20.67 12.28 4.53
C ALA A 207 21.80 12.69 3.56
N ASN A 208 21.53 12.59 2.26
CA ASN A 208 22.46 12.97 1.21
C ASN A 208 21.72 13.54 -0.01
N ARG A 209 22.49 14.14 -0.93
CA ARG A 209 21.96 14.82 -2.13
C ARG A 209 21.16 13.91 -3.09
N GLN A 210 21.35 12.59 -3.02
CA GLN A 210 20.68 11.63 -3.90
C GLN A 210 19.62 10.81 -3.16
N ARG A 211 19.33 11.10 -1.88
CA ARG A 211 18.39 10.35 -1.05
C ARG A 211 17.04 10.16 -1.74
N ALA A 212 16.48 11.24 -2.28
CA ALA A 212 15.22 11.21 -3.03
C ALA A 212 15.26 10.20 -4.19
N THR A 213 16.34 10.22 -4.99
CA THR A 213 16.54 9.30 -6.12
C THR A 213 16.65 7.85 -5.66
N VAL A 214 17.52 7.58 -4.68
CA VAL A 214 17.80 6.20 -4.24
C VAL A 214 16.57 5.58 -3.56
N GLU A 215 15.90 6.32 -2.68
CA GLU A 215 14.67 5.86 -2.02
C GLU A 215 13.54 5.66 -3.03
N SER A 216 13.35 6.60 -3.98
CA SER A 216 12.29 6.49 -4.99
C SER A 216 12.47 5.28 -5.89
N LEU A 217 13.70 5.01 -6.35
CA LEU A 217 13.98 3.84 -7.18
C LEU A 217 13.84 2.55 -6.38
N THR A 218 14.30 2.55 -5.12
CA THR A 218 14.17 1.40 -4.22
C THR A 218 12.70 1.07 -3.95
N ALA A 219 11.90 2.07 -3.60
CA ALA A 219 10.47 1.91 -3.35
C ALA A 219 9.72 1.36 -4.58
N GLN A 220 10.02 1.89 -5.77
CA GLN A 220 9.46 1.37 -7.02
C GLN A 220 9.89 -0.07 -7.30
N GLY A 221 11.18 -0.40 -7.12
CA GLY A 221 11.70 -1.75 -7.31
C GLY A 221 11.08 -2.78 -6.36
N LEU A 222 10.86 -2.41 -5.10
CA LEU A 222 10.19 -3.26 -4.11
C LEU A 222 8.71 -3.46 -4.47
N ALA A 223 8.02 -2.39 -4.85
CA ALA A 223 6.62 -2.45 -5.23
C ALA A 223 6.37 -3.29 -6.49
N LEU A 224 7.27 -3.20 -7.49
CA LEU A 224 7.21 -4.02 -8.70
C LEU A 224 7.42 -5.51 -8.42
N ARG A 225 8.26 -5.86 -7.43
CA ARG A 225 8.42 -7.26 -6.98
C ARG A 225 7.22 -7.75 -6.19
N ALA A 226 6.70 -6.89 -5.31
CA ALA A 226 5.59 -7.25 -4.44
C ALA A 226 4.22 -7.26 -5.13
N GLY A 227 4.13 -6.77 -6.38
CA GLY A 227 2.88 -6.57 -7.11
C GLY A 227 1.90 -5.57 -6.46
N THR A 228 2.27 -5.02 -5.30
CA THR A 228 1.45 -4.21 -4.41
C THR A 228 2.34 -3.16 -3.74
N VAL A 229 1.74 -2.10 -3.22
CA VAL A 229 2.50 -1.02 -2.57
C VAL A 229 2.79 -1.39 -1.12
N PRO A 230 4.06 -1.54 -0.72
CA PRO A 230 4.42 -1.82 0.66
C PRO A 230 4.13 -0.64 1.60
N LEU A 231 4.04 -0.95 2.89
CA LEU A 231 4.01 0.01 3.99
C LEU A 231 5.44 0.45 4.31
N PHE A 232 5.85 1.60 3.78
CA PHE A 232 7.16 2.16 4.09
C PHE A 232 7.17 2.83 5.47
N THR A 233 8.22 2.55 6.25
CA THR A 233 8.43 3.13 7.58
C THR A 233 9.92 3.43 7.78
N GLY A 234 10.24 4.24 8.80
CA GLY A 234 11.60 4.43 9.31
C GLY A 234 11.89 3.56 10.54
N ASP A 235 10.87 2.91 11.10
CA ASP A 235 10.99 2.07 12.28
C ASP A 235 11.40 0.64 11.91
N MET A 236 12.58 0.22 12.36
CA MET A 236 13.12 -1.12 12.12
C MET A 236 12.50 -2.19 13.01
N ALA A 237 11.98 -1.81 14.19
CA ALA A 237 11.47 -2.79 15.16
C ALA A 237 10.16 -3.45 14.71
N ASP A 238 9.35 -2.70 13.97
CA ASP A 238 8.05 -3.13 13.45
C ASP A 238 8.09 -3.51 11.96
N ALA A 239 9.27 -3.77 11.40
CA ALA A 239 9.45 -4.05 9.98
C ALA A 239 9.57 -5.56 9.71
N ASP A 240 8.90 -6.01 8.65
CA ASP A 240 9.03 -7.38 8.14
C ASP A 240 10.31 -7.52 7.28
N LEU A 241 10.78 -6.40 6.70
CA LEU A 241 11.99 -6.31 5.89
C LEU A 241 12.66 -4.96 6.14
N ILE A 242 13.98 -4.98 6.35
CA ILE A 242 14.80 -3.76 6.41
C ILE A 242 15.50 -3.57 5.07
N VAL A 243 15.43 -2.36 4.51
CA VAL A 243 16.25 -1.97 3.38
C VAL A 243 17.24 -0.89 3.81
N ARG A 244 18.51 -1.26 3.86
CA ARG A 244 19.62 -0.37 4.19
C ARG A 244 20.21 0.22 2.91
N ILE A 245 20.09 1.53 2.77
CA ILE A 245 20.67 2.32 1.68
C ILE A 245 21.84 3.09 2.24
N ALA A 246 23.07 2.72 1.88
CA ALA A 246 24.26 3.37 2.41
C ALA A 246 25.48 3.17 1.53
N GLU A 247 26.47 4.05 1.69
CA GLU A 247 27.83 3.79 1.20
C GLU A 247 28.48 2.67 2.01
N ALA A 248 29.41 1.94 1.40
CA ALA A 248 30.03 0.75 2.01
C ALA A 248 30.65 1.02 3.40
N GLU A 249 31.23 2.20 3.60
CA GLU A 249 31.88 2.58 4.86
C GLU A 249 30.90 2.74 6.02
N ALA A 250 29.63 3.04 5.73
CA ALA A 250 28.59 3.23 6.73
C ALA A 250 27.80 1.95 7.05
N LEU A 251 28.21 0.81 6.46
CA LEU A 251 27.69 -0.51 6.78
C LEU A 251 28.42 -1.07 8.01
N ASN A 252 27.68 -1.84 8.82
CA ASN A 252 28.27 -2.58 9.94
C ASN A 252 29.04 -3.83 9.44
N ASP A 253 29.73 -4.54 10.35
CA ASP A 253 30.58 -5.68 9.97
C ASP A 253 29.77 -6.84 9.36
N GLU A 254 28.57 -7.10 9.87
CA GLU A 254 27.66 -8.13 9.37
C GLU A 254 27.20 -7.81 7.95
N GLN A 255 26.72 -6.58 7.72
CA GLN A 255 26.30 -6.08 6.41
C GLN A 255 27.45 -6.10 5.39
N ARG A 256 28.67 -5.75 5.81
CA ARG A 256 29.86 -5.83 4.93
C ARG A 256 30.23 -7.26 4.56
N SER A 257 30.03 -8.21 5.47
CA SER A 257 30.33 -9.62 5.21
C SER A 257 29.40 -10.26 4.16
N ALA A 258 28.19 -9.71 3.97
CA ALA A 258 27.25 -10.16 2.94
C ALA A 258 27.58 -9.67 1.53
N LEU A 259 28.48 -8.69 1.39
CA LEU A 259 28.97 -8.25 0.09
C LEU A 259 29.79 -9.36 -0.58
N ARG A 260 29.80 -9.42 -1.90
CA ARG A 260 30.47 -10.47 -2.71
C ARG A 260 31.96 -10.63 -2.37
N ASN A 261 32.64 -9.52 -2.08
CA ASN A 261 34.06 -9.52 -1.70
C ASN A 261 34.27 -9.43 -0.17
N GLY A 262 33.20 -9.50 0.63
CA GLY A 262 33.20 -9.60 2.09
C GLY A 262 33.60 -8.35 2.88
N ARG A 263 34.05 -7.26 2.25
CA ARG A 263 34.37 -5.98 2.93
C ARG A 263 34.07 -4.73 2.13
N GLU A 264 34.40 -4.72 0.84
CA GLU A 264 34.22 -3.57 -0.03
C GLU A 264 33.56 -3.98 -1.34
N PRO A 265 32.53 -3.24 -1.79
CA PRO A 265 31.90 -3.51 -3.08
C PRO A 265 32.86 -3.08 -4.20
N SER A 266 32.93 -3.88 -5.27
CA SER A 266 33.73 -3.53 -6.46
C SER A 266 33.03 -2.54 -7.39
N GLY A 267 31.77 -2.20 -7.09
CA GLY A 267 30.90 -1.32 -7.86
C GLY A 267 29.50 -1.25 -7.25
N PRO A 268 28.45 -0.95 -8.03
CA PRO A 268 27.07 -1.02 -7.54
C PRO A 268 26.69 -2.46 -7.19
N GLU A 269 26.18 -2.64 -5.98
CA GLU A 269 25.91 -3.97 -5.43
C GLU A 269 24.63 -3.96 -4.57
N ILE A 270 23.87 -5.04 -4.69
CA ILE A 270 22.75 -5.36 -3.83
C ILE A 270 23.12 -6.63 -3.09
N ALA A 271 23.01 -6.61 -1.76
CA ALA A 271 23.33 -7.76 -0.94
C ALA A 271 22.18 -8.09 0.00
N PHE A 272 22.14 -9.34 0.47
CA PHE A 272 21.12 -9.85 1.35
C PHE A 272 21.75 -10.44 2.61
N VAL A 273 21.22 -10.05 3.75
CA VAL A 273 21.54 -10.61 5.06
C VAL A 273 20.31 -11.33 5.56
N ALA A 274 20.43 -12.65 5.71
CA ALA A 274 19.45 -13.46 6.41
C ALA A 274 19.54 -13.20 7.92
N GLY A 275 18.40 -13.17 8.60
CA GLY A 275 18.32 -12.91 10.04
C GLY A 275 16.88 -13.00 10.53
N GLU A 276 16.65 -12.63 11.79
CA GLU A 276 15.30 -12.52 12.37
C GLU A 276 14.44 -11.53 11.58
N THR A 277 15.03 -10.38 11.22
CA THR A 277 14.46 -9.46 10.23
C THR A 277 15.37 -9.46 9.01
N PRO A 278 14.94 -9.98 7.86
CA PRO A 278 15.76 -9.98 6.65
C PRO A 278 16.18 -8.56 6.29
N THR A 279 17.42 -8.39 5.86
CA THR A 279 17.96 -7.08 5.46
C THR A 279 18.46 -7.09 4.03
N LEU A 280 17.88 -6.23 3.20
CA LEU A 280 18.35 -5.94 1.86
C LEU A 280 19.28 -4.71 1.91
N ILE A 281 20.46 -4.83 1.33
CA ILE A 281 21.47 -3.77 1.29
C ILE A 281 21.54 -3.25 -0.14
N VAL A 282 21.42 -1.93 -0.31
CA VAL A 282 21.64 -1.24 -1.58
C VAL A 282 22.84 -0.32 -1.40
N THR A 283 23.97 -0.67 -2.03
CA THR A 283 25.26 -0.02 -1.74
C THR A 283 26.18 0.11 -2.95
N GLY A 284 27.28 0.81 -2.73
CA GLY A 284 28.38 1.03 -3.65
C GLY A 284 29.53 1.74 -2.94
N ARG A 285 30.61 2.02 -3.66
CA ARG A 285 31.78 2.73 -3.11
C ARG A 285 31.51 4.20 -2.79
N ASN A 286 30.46 4.75 -3.39
CA ASN A 286 29.96 6.10 -3.16
C ASN A 286 28.46 6.15 -3.47
N ILE A 287 27.82 7.28 -3.16
CA ILE A 287 26.39 7.45 -3.40
C ILE A 287 25.95 7.28 -4.86
N ASP A 288 26.80 7.64 -5.83
CA ASP A 288 26.46 7.51 -7.25
C ASP A 288 26.37 6.02 -7.66
N GLU A 289 27.24 5.17 -7.09
CA GLU A 289 27.16 3.72 -7.24
C GLU A 289 25.98 3.12 -6.46
N ALA A 290 25.65 3.62 -5.28
CA ALA A 290 24.43 3.19 -4.57
C ALA A 290 23.16 3.54 -5.37
N THR A 291 23.14 4.69 -6.06
CA THR A 291 22.07 5.03 -7.03
C THR A 291 22.04 4.06 -8.20
N ALA A 292 23.19 3.66 -8.74
CA ALA A 292 23.23 2.63 -9.78
C ALA A 292 22.74 1.27 -9.25
N ALA A 293 23.03 0.90 -8.01
CA ALA A 293 22.49 -0.29 -7.36
C ALA A 293 20.96 -0.20 -7.19
N ALA A 294 20.41 0.94 -6.77
CA ALA A 294 18.96 1.14 -6.72
C ALA A 294 18.29 1.05 -8.10
N ARG A 295 18.98 1.50 -9.16
CA ARG A 295 18.49 1.27 -10.54
C ARG A 295 18.50 -0.22 -10.91
N LEU A 296 19.51 -0.97 -10.50
CA LEU A 296 19.54 -2.43 -10.70
C LEU A 296 18.38 -3.11 -9.97
N LEU A 297 18.14 -2.73 -8.71
CA LEU A 297 16.97 -3.14 -7.92
C LEU A 297 15.69 -2.85 -8.69
N ALA A 298 15.51 -1.63 -9.18
CA ALA A 298 14.30 -1.24 -9.88
C ALA A 298 14.12 -1.88 -11.28
N ALA A 299 15.17 -2.48 -11.87
CA ALA A 299 15.17 -2.88 -13.28
C ALA A 299 15.32 -4.37 -13.55
N ARG A 300 15.87 -5.16 -12.61
CA ARG A 300 16.28 -6.55 -12.83
C ARG A 300 15.71 -7.49 -11.77
N SER A 301 15.35 -8.71 -12.18
CA SER A 301 14.97 -9.78 -11.27
C SER A 301 16.20 -10.42 -10.63
N PHE A 302 16.06 -10.81 -9.36
CA PHE A 302 17.08 -11.52 -8.58
C PHE A 302 16.72 -12.97 -8.28
N ALA A 303 15.67 -13.50 -8.91
CA ALA A 303 15.14 -14.84 -8.66
C ALA A 303 16.17 -15.98 -8.69
N SER A 304 17.29 -15.81 -9.42
CA SER A 304 18.36 -16.81 -9.57
C SER A 304 19.64 -16.51 -8.80
N TYR A 305 19.61 -15.57 -7.85
CA TYR A 305 20.82 -15.11 -7.14
C TYR A 305 20.75 -15.42 -5.64
N GLU A 306 21.91 -15.75 -5.08
CA GLU A 306 22.07 -16.08 -3.66
C GLU A 306 22.18 -14.81 -2.82
N THR A 307 23.36 -14.45 -2.32
CA THR A 307 23.52 -13.38 -1.33
C THR A 307 23.79 -12.00 -1.92
N SER A 308 24.28 -11.93 -3.18
CA SER A 308 24.69 -10.68 -3.80
C SER A 308 24.37 -10.60 -5.29
N PHE A 309 24.06 -9.40 -5.76
CA PHE A 309 23.79 -9.07 -7.14
C PHE A 309 24.56 -7.81 -7.55
N ILE A 310 25.40 -7.92 -8.58
CA ILE A 310 26.24 -6.82 -9.08
C ILE A 310 25.89 -6.43 -10.51
N ALA A 311 26.45 -5.32 -11.00
CA ALA A 311 26.21 -4.87 -12.38
C ALA A 311 26.56 -5.91 -13.48
N ALA A 312 27.55 -6.78 -13.25
CA ALA A 312 27.89 -7.83 -14.21
C ALA A 312 26.77 -8.88 -14.36
N ASP A 313 26.08 -9.18 -13.26
CA ASP A 313 24.98 -10.14 -13.21
C ASP A 313 23.75 -9.63 -13.97
N ALA A 314 23.56 -8.31 -13.99
CA ALA A 314 22.46 -7.65 -14.68
C ALA A 314 22.41 -7.87 -16.20
N ILE A 315 23.50 -8.36 -16.80
CA ILE A 315 23.57 -8.69 -18.23
C ILE A 315 22.73 -9.94 -18.54
N SER A 316 22.76 -10.94 -17.66
CA SER A 316 22.00 -12.19 -17.80
C SER A 316 20.67 -12.17 -17.09
N ALA A 317 20.49 -11.27 -16.12
CA ALA A 317 19.27 -11.20 -15.32
C ALA A 317 18.05 -10.76 -16.14
N GLU A 318 16.92 -11.41 -15.87
CA GLU A 318 15.63 -11.03 -16.44
C GLU A 318 15.28 -9.59 -16.05
N ARG A 319 14.51 -8.93 -16.92
CA ARG A 319 14.05 -7.57 -16.67
C ARG A 319 12.86 -7.62 -15.72
N LEU A 320 12.86 -6.76 -14.72
CA LEU A 320 11.71 -6.54 -13.85
C LEU A 320 10.66 -5.68 -14.57
N GLY A 321 9.40 -6.08 -14.48
CA GLY A 321 8.27 -5.35 -15.06
C GLY A 321 7.97 -5.69 -16.52
N THR A 322 6.85 -5.18 -17.01
CA THR A 322 6.40 -5.39 -18.40
C THR A 322 6.75 -4.16 -19.23
N ARG A 323 7.30 -4.37 -20.43
CA ARG A 323 7.59 -3.27 -21.34
C ARG A 323 6.27 -2.70 -21.86
N GLN A 324 5.80 -1.58 -21.34
CA GLN A 324 4.73 -0.85 -21.99
C GLN A 324 5.25 -0.33 -23.34
N ALA A 325 4.55 -0.71 -24.41
CA ALA A 325 4.95 -0.47 -25.77
C ALA A 325 4.88 1.04 -26.10
N ARG A 326 5.72 1.42 -27.09
CA ARG A 326 5.92 2.69 -27.80
C ARG A 326 4.70 3.58 -28.13
N ASP A 327 3.47 3.22 -27.72
CA ASP A 327 2.23 3.97 -27.94
C ASP A 327 1.99 5.11 -26.92
N ALA A 328 2.88 5.26 -25.93
CA ALA A 328 2.87 6.34 -24.94
C ALA A 328 2.78 7.75 -25.56
N GLN A 329 3.49 8.00 -26.67
CA GLN A 329 3.47 9.29 -27.36
C GLN A 329 2.11 9.65 -27.95
N ARG A 330 1.27 8.68 -28.33
CA ARG A 330 -0.07 8.95 -28.87
C ARG A 330 -1.10 9.24 -27.77
N HIS A 331 -0.92 8.65 -26.60
CA HIS A 331 -1.82 8.82 -25.45
C HIS A 331 -1.52 10.09 -24.65
N ALA A 332 -0.30 10.64 -24.76
CA ALA A 332 0.11 11.84 -24.02
C ALA A 332 -0.56 13.14 -24.49
N TYR A 333 -1.15 13.22 -25.68
CA TYR A 333 -1.72 14.48 -26.21
C TYR A 333 -2.96 14.97 -25.46
N ASN A 334 -3.65 14.11 -24.71
CA ASN A 334 -4.78 14.47 -23.86
C ASN A 334 -4.70 13.70 -22.53
N ALA A 335 -3.53 13.71 -21.88
CA ALA A 335 -3.38 13.03 -20.62
C ALA A 335 -4.30 13.64 -19.55
N ASP A 336 -5.03 12.77 -18.86
CA ASP A 336 -5.85 13.08 -17.70
C ASP A 336 -5.48 12.15 -16.53
N LEU A 337 -6.10 12.36 -15.37
CA LEU A 337 -5.79 11.56 -14.18
C LEU A 337 -6.09 10.08 -14.38
N ARG A 338 -7.06 9.74 -15.23
CA ARG A 338 -7.38 8.35 -15.58
C ARG A 338 -6.26 7.72 -16.41
N THR A 339 -5.74 8.46 -17.38
CA THR A 339 -4.61 8.03 -18.21
C THR A 339 -3.39 7.79 -17.33
N PHE A 340 -3.11 8.71 -16.40
CA PHE A 340 -2.06 8.52 -15.40
C PHE A 340 -2.32 7.32 -14.49
N ALA A 341 -3.54 7.16 -13.98
CA ALA A 341 -3.90 6.10 -13.06
C ALA A 341 -3.91 4.69 -13.68
N THR A 342 -3.99 4.60 -15.01
CA THR A 342 -4.01 3.33 -15.76
C THR A 342 -2.67 2.98 -16.41
N SER A 343 -1.82 3.96 -16.70
CA SER A 343 -0.56 3.74 -17.44
C SER A 343 0.67 4.48 -16.89
N GLY A 344 0.49 5.34 -15.88
CA GLY A 344 1.53 6.25 -15.40
C GLY A 344 1.89 7.38 -16.37
N LEU A 345 1.25 7.45 -17.55
CA LEU A 345 1.52 8.48 -18.55
C LEU A 345 0.99 9.85 -18.09
N PRO A 346 1.66 10.94 -18.51
CA PRO A 346 2.81 11.00 -19.40
C PRO A 346 4.16 10.81 -18.67
N PHE A 347 4.14 10.68 -17.35
CA PHE A 347 5.34 10.67 -16.51
C PHE A 347 6.15 9.37 -16.61
N SER A 348 5.50 8.24 -16.90
CA SER A 348 6.16 6.94 -17.08
C SER A 348 6.84 6.78 -18.45
N ALA A 349 6.58 7.68 -19.40
CA ALA A 349 7.08 7.55 -20.77
C ALA A 349 8.61 7.41 -20.81
N ASP A 350 9.09 6.43 -21.57
CA ASP A 350 10.52 6.11 -21.71
C ASP A 350 11.22 5.99 -20.34
N GLN A 351 10.60 5.27 -19.39
CA GLN A 351 11.06 5.10 -18.01
C GLN A 351 11.31 6.43 -17.29
N GLY A 352 10.46 7.41 -17.56
CA GLY A 352 10.53 8.74 -16.96
C GLY A 352 11.70 9.58 -17.43
N SER A 353 12.32 9.29 -18.58
CA SER A 353 13.47 10.05 -19.10
C SER A 353 13.21 11.55 -19.32
N ARG A 354 11.94 11.95 -19.40
CA ARG A 354 11.51 13.36 -19.49
C ARG A 354 10.66 13.77 -18.30
N THR A 355 10.87 13.15 -17.14
CA THR A 355 10.09 13.38 -15.92
C THR A 355 11.01 13.84 -14.80
N ALA A 356 10.58 14.90 -14.13
CA ALA A 356 11.14 15.40 -12.89
C ALA A 356 10.11 15.21 -11.78
N VAL A 357 10.45 14.40 -10.79
CA VAL A 357 9.64 14.17 -9.60
C VAL A 357 10.17 15.04 -8.48
N GLN A 358 9.35 15.96 -8.02
CA GLN A 358 9.66 16.81 -6.87
C GLN A 358 8.92 16.30 -5.64
N LEU A 359 9.68 15.90 -4.62
CA LEU A 359 9.16 15.44 -3.34
C LEU A 359 9.16 16.60 -2.35
N LEU A 360 7.98 17.16 -2.07
CA LEU A 360 7.81 18.10 -0.98
C LEU A 360 7.63 17.26 0.29
N SER A 361 8.66 17.11 1.11
CA SER A 361 8.54 16.39 2.38
C SER A 361 8.94 17.29 3.52
N VAL A 362 8.04 17.47 4.50
CA VAL A 362 8.33 18.25 5.70
C VAL A 362 8.94 17.34 6.77
N ASN A 363 8.52 16.08 6.80
CA ASN A 363 9.00 15.05 7.72
C ASN A 363 9.15 13.69 7.01
N GLU A 364 9.57 12.66 7.75
CA GLU A 364 9.77 11.32 7.19
C GLU A 364 8.46 10.61 6.80
N TYR A 365 7.37 10.86 7.52
CA TYR A 365 6.06 10.28 7.21
C TYR A 365 5.54 10.76 5.86
N ASP A 366 5.62 12.06 5.60
CA ASP A 366 5.23 12.65 4.30
C ASP A 366 6.05 12.06 3.16
N ARG A 367 7.36 11.83 3.40
CA ARG A 367 8.26 11.19 2.46
C ARG A 367 7.80 9.75 2.15
N PHE A 368 7.44 8.96 3.15
CA PHE A 368 6.91 7.61 2.94
C PHE A 368 5.57 7.62 2.19
N GLY A 369 4.67 8.56 2.48
CA GLY A 369 3.44 8.76 1.72
C GLY A 369 3.71 9.06 0.24
N ALA A 370 4.73 9.88 -0.05
CA ALA A 370 5.15 10.18 -1.42
C ALA A 370 5.76 8.97 -2.13
N LEU A 371 6.60 8.19 -1.43
CA LEU A 371 7.16 6.94 -1.94
C LEU A 371 6.08 5.90 -2.24
N SER A 372 5.02 5.81 -1.44
CA SER A 372 3.87 4.93 -1.73
C SER A 372 3.17 5.32 -3.03
N LEU A 373 3.00 6.62 -3.31
CA LEU A 373 2.41 7.08 -4.56
C LEU A 373 3.30 6.74 -5.77
N LEU A 374 4.63 6.90 -5.65
CA LEU A 374 5.58 6.51 -6.70
C LEU A 374 5.64 5.01 -6.93
N ALA A 375 5.61 4.23 -5.86
CA ALA A 375 5.49 2.78 -5.91
C ALA A 375 4.23 2.36 -6.68
N ARG A 376 3.09 3.00 -6.39
CA ARG A 376 1.84 2.75 -7.12
C ARG A 376 1.95 3.09 -8.59
N SER A 377 2.53 4.26 -8.92
CA SER A 377 2.68 4.68 -10.32
C SER A 377 3.61 3.76 -11.12
N ALA A 378 4.63 3.18 -10.49
CA ALA A 378 5.49 2.18 -11.14
C ALA A 378 4.75 0.86 -11.40
N ILE A 379 3.97 0.35 -10.43
CA ILE A 379 3.14 -0.85 -10.63
C ILE A 379 2.20 -0.67 -11.82
N VAL A 380 1.49 0.46 -11.86
CA VAL A 380 0.53 0.79 -12.91
C VAL A 380 1.21 1.01 -14.27
N GLY A 381 2.36 1.68 -14.29
CA GLY A 381 3.18 1.83 -15.49
C GLY A 381 3.84 0.53 -15.95
N GLY A 382 3.88 -0.49 -15.10
CA GLY A 382 4.52 -1.77 -15.35
C GLY A 382 6.05 -1.73 -15.30
N GLU A 383 6.67 -0.57 -15.09
CA GLU A 383 8.11 -0.38 -15.02
C GLU A 383 8.48 0.81 -14.12
N ALA A 384 9.68 0.76 -13.52
CA ALA A 384 10.20 1.86 -12.73
C ALA A 384 10.71 3.00 -13.61
N TRP A 385 10.65 4.22 -13.08
CA TRP A 385 11.09 5.42 -13.79
C TRP A 385 12.60 5.65 -13.60
N LEU A 386 13.40 4.77 -14.20
CA LEU A 386 14.86 4.68 -14.00
C LEU A 386 15.63 5.95 -14.36
N TYR A 387 15.10 6.72 -15.31
CA TYR A 387 15.74 7.91 -15.86
C TYR A 387 15.09 9.22 -15.43
N ALA A 388 14.07 9.15 -14.57
CA ALA A 388 13.50 10.35 -13.99
C ALA A 388 14.51 11.06 -13.09
N TRP A 389 14.39 12.39 -13.06
CA TRP A 389 15.04 13.21 -12.05
C TRP A 389 14.20 13.17 -10.77
N TYR A 390 14.85 13.07 -9.61
CA TYR A 390 14.19 13.12 -8.30
C TYR A 390 14.90 14.14 -7.43
N GLY A 391 14.13 14.97 -6.74
CA GLY A 391 14.68 15.93 -5.80
C GLY A 391 13.60 16.58 -4.94
N ASP A 392 14.04 17.36 -3.96
CA ASP A 392 13.21 18.13 -3.04
C ASP A 392 13.20 19.62 -3.40
N ALA A 393 14.32 20.13 -3.90
CA ALA A 393 14.53 21.54 -4.18
C ALA A 393 13.97 21.98 -5.56
N SER A 394 13.14 23.03 -5.54
CA SER A 394 12.44 23.55 -6.74
C SER A 394 13.36 24.20 -7.77
N ASP A 395 14.50 24.74 -7.35
CA ASP A 395 15.48 25.46 -8.17
C ASP A 395 16.36 24.53 -9.03
N THR A 396 16.40 23.24 -8.69
CA THR A 396 17.20 22.23 -9.38
C THR A 396 16.40 21.39 -10.37
N VAL A 397 15.09 21.64 -10.48
CA VAL A 397 14.17 20.93 -11.39
C VAL A 397 14.53 21.25 -12.85
N PRO A 398 14.77 20.23 -13.69
CA PRO A 398 14.97 20.43 -15.13
C PRO A 398 13.75 21.08 -15.80
N ALA A 399 13.97 22.18 -16.54
CA ALA A 399 12.89 22.97 -17.13
C ALA A 399 12.17 22.28 -18.31
N ASP A 400 12.85 21.37 -19.00
CA ASP A 400 12.38 20.65 -20.19
C ASP A 400 11.69 19.30 -19.88
N HIS A 401 11.53 18.99 -18.59
CA HIS A 401 10.90 17.77 -18.10
C HIS A 401 9.46 18.02 -17.64
N ASN A 402 8.59 17.02 -17.85
CA ASN A 402 7.30 16.92 -17.18
C ASN A 402 7.53 16.95 -15.66
N LEU A 403 6.75 17.73 -14.94
CA LEU A 403 6.93 17.93 -13.51
C LEU A 403 5.85 17.19 -12.74
N LEU A 404 6.23 16.26 -11.88
CA LEU A 404 5.32 15.62 -10.93
C LEU A 404 5.68 16.07 -9.51
N VAL A 405 4.81 16.81 -8.86
CA VAL A 405 5.01 17.29 -7.49
C VAL A 405 4.19 16.45 -6.52
N ILE A 406 4.85 15.89 -5.52
CA ILE A 406 4.23 14.98 -4.54
C ILE A 406 4.58 15.48 -3.14
N GLY A 407 3.57 15.76 -2.32
CA GLY A 407 3.77 16.19 -0.93
C GLY A 407 2.71 17.17 -0.42
N PRO A 408 2.73 17.53 0.88
CA PRO A 408 1.78 18.48 1.44
C PRO A 408 1.95 19.87 0.80
N ASN A 409 0.84 20.62 0.75
CA ASN A 409 0.82 22.02 0.34
C ASN A 409 1.50 22.33 -1.00
N ALA A 410 1.31 21.50 -2.03
CA ALA A 410 1.97 21.69 -3.32
C ALA A 410 1.67 23.04 -3.99
N THR A 411 0.59 23.73 -3.61
CA THR A 411 0.27 25.10 -4.08
C THR A 411 1.23 26.17 -3.56
N THR A 412 2.05 25.91 -2.54
CA THR A 412 3.12 26.85 -2.14
C THR A 412 4.30 26.84 -3.12
N ASN A 413 4.31 25.91 -4.07
CA ASN A 413 5.26 25.92 -5.16
C ASN A 413 4.84 26.97 -6.19
N ASP A 414 5.66 28.00 -6.35
CA ASP A 414 5.48 29.09 -7.30
C ASP A 414 5.16 28.62 -8.73
N MET A 415 5.76 27.49 -9.16
CA MET A 415 5.51 26.92 -10.48
C MET A 415 4.09 26.38 -10.60
N ILE A 416 3.56 25.79 -9.52
CA ILE A 416 2.18 25.28 -9.52
C ILE A 416 1.22 26.45 -9.42
N ASP A 417 1.40 27.39 -8.47
CA ASP A 417 0.41 28.44 -8.24
C ASP A 417 0.15 29.32 -9.48
N ARG A 418 1.22 29.67 -10.21
CA ARG A 418 1.14 30.51 -11.43
C ARG A 418 0.44 29.79 -12.59
N HIS A 419 0.62 28.48 -12.71
CA HIS A 419 0.10 27.68 -13.82
C HIS A 419 -1.11 26.82 -13.46
N ALA A 420 -1.53 26.84 -12.19
CA ALA A 420 -2.61 26.01 -11.68
C ALA A 420 -3.92 26.29 -12.44
N PRO A 421 -4.58 25.24 -12.97
CA PRO A 421 -5.91 25.37 -13.55
C PRO A 421 -6.93 25.77 -12.46
N ALA A 422 -8.08 26.30 -12.88
CA ALA A 422 -9.15 26.68 -11.95
C ALA A 422 -9.66 25.46 -11.16
N GLU A 423 -9.65 24.30 -11.81
CA GLU A 423 -10.00 22.97 -11.33
C GLU A 423 -9.15 22.61 -10.10
N LEU A 424 -7.83 22.78 -10.17
CA LEU A 424 -6.92 22.53 -9.05
C LEU A 424 -7.23 23.45 -7.87
N ARG A 425 -7.39 24.75 -8.10
CA ARG A 425 -7.75 25.71 -7.04
C ARG A 425 -9.13 25.42 -6.44
N ALA A 426 -10.06 24.88 -7.24
CA ALA A 426 -11.37 24.47 -6.76
C ALA A 426 -11.29 23.19 -5.92
N ALA A 427 -10.47 22.23 -6.33
CA ALA A 427 -10.22 21.00 -5.58
C ALA A 427 -9.59 21.28 -4.21
N PHE A 428 -8.57 22.14 -4.13
CA PHE A 428 -8.01 22.57 -2.83
C PHE A 428 -9.04 23.25 -1.94
N ARG A 429 -9.81 24.21 -2.47
CA ARG A 429 -10.89 24.85 -1.71
C ARG A 429 -11.98 23.87 -1.26
N ALA A 430 -12.27 22.84 -2.05
CA ALA A 430 -13.22 21.79 -1.69
C ALA A 430 -12.66 20.89 -0.58
N ALA A 431 -11.39 20.48 -0.68
CA ALA A 431 -10.69 19.71 0.35
C ALA A 431 -10.64 20.47 1.69
N GLU A 432 -10.25 21.75 1.68
CA GLU A 432 -10.26 22.61 2.88
C GLU A 432 -11.66 22.73 3.51
N ARG A 433 -12.70 22.96 2.69
CA ARG A 433 -14.09 23.05 3.18
C ARG A 433 -14.58 21.75 3.80
N SER A 434 -14.23 20.61 3.19
CA SER A 434 -14.62 19.29 3.68
C SER A 434 -14.02 18.97 5.05
N GLN A 435 -12.87 19.56 5.38
CA GLN A 435 -12.29 19.51 6.72
C GLN A 435 -12.95 20.53 7.67
N GLY A 436 -13.15 21.78 7.23
CA GLY A 436 -13.70 22.86 8.07
C GLY A 436 -15.10 22.58 8.65
N GLN A 437 -15.97 21.92 7.87
CA GLN A 437 -17.29 21.50 8.35
C GLN A 437 -17.22 20.40 9.45
N ARG A 438 -16.16 19.58 9.45
CA ARG A 438 -15.97 18.51 10.43
C ARG A 438 -15.23 18.97 11.68
N GLY A 439 -14.38 20.00 11.59
CA GLY A 439 -13.75 20.63 12.76
C GLY A 439 -14.79 21.15 13.77
N LEU A 440 -15.89 21.75 13.27
CA LEU A 440 -16.99 22.23 14.10
C LEU A 440 -17.81 21.11 14.77
N MET A 441 -18.04 19.99 14.08
CA MET A 441 -18.71 18.82 14.69
C MET A 441 -17.79 18.04 15.65
N ARG A 442 -16.46 18.03 15.43
CA ARG A 442 -15.49 17.40 16.34
C ARG A 442 -15.33 18.17 17.65
N LEU A 443 -15.41 19.50 17.66
CA LEU A 443 -15.41 20.27 18.91
C LEU A 443 -16.58 19.89 19.83
N ALA A 444 -17.73 19.55 19.25
CA ALA A 444 -18.89 19.06 20.01
C ALA A 444 -18.73 17.62 20.50
N ALA A 445 -18.05 16.74 19.73
CA ALA A 445 -17.83 15.34 20.10
C ALA A 445 -16.64 15.12 21.06
N ALA A 446 -15.57 15.92 20.93
CA ALA A 446 -14.39 15.87 21.79
C ALA A 446 -14.68 16.34 23.23
N ALA A 447 -15.75 17.13 23.44
CA ALA A 447 -16.21 17.51 24.77
C ALA A 447 -16.83 16.33 25.57
N TYR A 448 -17.08 15.18 24.92
CA TYR A 448 -17.72 14.00 25.54
C TYR A 448 -16.85 12.73 25.52
N ALA A 449 -15.64 12.76 24.99
CA ALA A 449 -14.74 11.59 24.96
C ALA A 449 -13.78 11.60 26.17
N ALA A 450 -13.69 10.47 26.87
CA ALA A 450 -12.79 10.29 28.01
C ALA A 450 -11.31 10.33 27.57
N PRO A 451 -10.40 10.87 28.40
CA PRO A 451 -8.98 10.94 28.07
C PRO A 451 -8.34 9.56 28.17
N GLY A 452 -7.98 8.95 27.05
CA GLY A 452 -7.26 7.67 27.04
C GLY A 452 -7.24 6.92 25.71
N GLU A 453 -8.20 7.16 24.82
CA GLU A 453 -8.17 6.62 23.46
C GLU A 453 -7.72 7.73 22.49
N SER A 454 -6.42 7.76 22.22
CA SER A 454 -5.85 8.57 21.14
C SER A 454 -6.38 8.05 19.80
N ASN A 455 -7.50 8.65 19.36
CA ASN A 455 -8.06 8.50 18.03
C ASN A 455 -7.17 9.23 17.00
N GLU A 456 -5.89 8.84 16.91
CA GLU A 456 -4.92 9.32 15.90
C GLU A 456 -5.25 8.77 14.50
N ALA A 457 -5.95 7.63 14.41
CA ALA A 457 -6.34 6.97 13.17
C ALA A 457 -7.43 7.70 12.34
N ALA A 458 -7.98 8.82 12.83
CA ALA A 458 -9.02 9.58 12.13
C ALA A 458 -8.64 11.06 11.93
N GLN A 459 -7.35 11.35 11.72
CA GLN A 459 -7.01 12.56 10.96
C GLN A 459 -7.59 12.39 9.54
N ALA A 460 -8.31 13.41 9.07
CA ALA A 460 -9.03 13.32 7.81
C ALA A 460 -8.01 13.28 6.65
N SER A 461 -7.68 12.07 6.19
CA SER A 461 -6.79 11.77 5.06
C SER A 461 -7.42 12.19 3.74
N ILE A 462 -7.55 13.49 3.56
CA ILE A 462 -8.09 14.11 2.35
C ILE A 462 -6.93 14.63 1.53
N GLY A 463 -6.93 14.32 0.24
CA GLY A 463 -5.93 14.82 -0.69
C GLY A 463 -6.54 15.34 -1.99
N VAL A 464 -5.69 15.99 -2.76
CA VAL A 464 -5.99 16.62 -4.05
C VAL A 464 -4.99 16.14 -5.07
N ALA A 465 -5.49 15.61 -6.19
CA ALA A 465 -4.66 15.23 -7.32
C ALA A 465 -5.02 16.09 -8.53
N SER A 466 -4.04 16.42 -9.37
CA SER A 466 -4.31 17.04 -10.65
C SER A 466 -3.26 16.73 -11.69
N ILE A 467 -3.65 16.89 -12.95
CA ILE A 467 -2.76 16.84 -14.10
C ILE A 467 -3.21 17.86 -15.14
N PHE A 468 -2.27 18.62 -15.67
CA PHE A 468 -2.52 19.66 -16.66
C PHE A 468 -1.25 19.96 -17.46
N GLU A 469 -1.41 20.61 -18.61
CA GLU A 469 -0.30 21.06 -19.44
C GLU A 469 0.20 22.43 -18.97
N ASP A 470 1.52 22.62 -19.01
CA ASP A 470 2.17 23.90 -18.70
C ASP A 470 1.82 24.93 -19.78
N GLY A 471 1.15 26.01 -19.37
CA GLY A 471 0.77 27.08 -20.28
C GLY A 471 1.93 27.88 -20.88
N GLN A 472 3.17 27.69 -20.40
CA GLN A 472 4.37 28.35 -20.94
C GLN A 472 5.19 27.44 -21.85
N THR A 473 5.09 26.13 -21.67
CA THR A 473 5.94 25.15 -22.35
C THR A 473 5.06 24.09 -22.99
N ASP A 474 4.83 24.23 -24.30
CA ASP A 474 4.02 23.30 -25.09
C ASP A 474 4.51 21.85 -24.93
N GLY A 475 3.59 20.92 -24.65
CA GLY A 475 3.88 19.51 -24.44
C GLY A 475 4.50 19.14 -23.09
N ARG A 476 4.71 20.09 -22.17
CA ARG A 476 5.17 19.79 -20.81
C ARG A 476 3.97 19.59 -19.89
N TRP A 477 3.91 18.47 -19.20
CA TRP A 477 2.84 18.14 -18.26
C TRP A 477 3.25 18.40 -16.82
N ILE A 478 2.32 18.92 -16.03
CA ILE A 478 2.45 19.15 -14.60
C ILE A 478 1.40 18.29 -13.89
N GLY A 479 1.86 17.44 -12.98
CA GLY A 479 1.05 16.60 -12.12
C GLY A 479 1.27 16.97 -10.67
N THR A 480 0.23 16.90 -9.85
CA THR A 480 0.33 17.20 -8.42
C THR A 480 -0.41 16.15 -7.61
N PHE A 481 0.22 15.60 -6.59
CA PHE A 481 -0.44 14.86 -5.51
C PHE A 481 -0.15 15.56 -4.20
N SER A 482 -1.20 16.05 -3.56
CA SER A 482 -1.01 16.88 -2.37
C SER A 482 -2.13 16.72 -1.37
N ALA A 483 -1.93 17.30 -0.19
CA ALA A 483 -2.93 17.44 0.84
C ALA A 483 -2.87 18.87 1.40
N PRO A 484 -4.02 19.45 1.80
CA PRO A 484 -4.04 20.75 2.45
C PRO A 484 -3.33 20.70 3.81
N GLU A 485 -2.85 21.85 4.31
CA GLU A 485 -1.95 21.96 5.47
C GLU A 485 -2.44 21.26 6.74
N MET A 486 -3.77 21.20 6.93
CA MET A 486 -4.40 20.56 8.08
C MET A 486 -4.68 19.06 7.88
N SER A 487 -4.23 18.46 6.77
CA SER A 487 -4.38 17.05 6.42
C SER A 487 -3.05 16.30 6.52
N ALA A 488 -3.12 15.08 7.02
CA ALA A 488 -1.97 14.17 7.10
C ALA A 488 -1.67 13.61 5.70
N PHE A 489 -0.64 14.16 5.04
CA PHE A 489 -0.30 13.78 3.66
C PHE A 489 0.15 12.32 3.58
N ASP A 490 0.91 11.83 4.56
CA ASP A 490 1.32 10.44 4.72
C ASP A 490 0.13 9.47 4.64
N ALA A 491 -0.91 9.70 5.45
CA ALA A 491 -2.11 8.87 5.47
C ALA A 491 -2.93 9.03 4.18
N ALA A 492 -3.05 10.24 3.64
CA ALA A 492 -3.76 10.50 2.39
C ALA A 492 -3.09 9.81 1.20
N GLY A 493 -1.78 9.95 1.05
CA GLY A 493 -0.98 9.31 -0.01
C GLY A 493 -1.00 7.80 0.10
N ALA A 494 -0.77 7.25 1.30
CA ALA A 494 -0.81 5.81 1.54
C ALA A 494 -2.20 5.21 1.32
N SER A 495 -3.28 5.94 1.63
CA SER A 495 -4.65 5.48 1.37
C SER A 495 -4.97 5.44 -0.13
N LEU A 496 -4.52 6.44 -0.90
CA LEU A 496 -4.71 6.48 -2.34
C LEU A 496 -3.91 5.38 -3.04
N ALA A 497 -2.64 5.21 -2.66
CA ALA A 497 -1.73 4.26 -3.29
C ALA A 497 -2.13 2.78 -3.11
N ARG A 498 -2.84 2.45 -2.02
CA ARG A 498 -3.14 1.06 -1.60
C ARG A 498 -4.61 0.67 -1.74
N SER A 499 -5.44 1.51 -2.34
CA SER A 499 -6.87 1.24 -2.48
C SER A 499 -7.36 1.43 -3.91
N ASP A 500 -8.60 1.00 -4.14
CA ASP A 500 -9.31 1.22 -5.39
C ASP A 500 -9.62 2.70 -5.67
N LEU A 501 -9.32 3.61 -4.73
CA LEU A 501 -9.39 5.05 -4.99
C LEU A 501 -8.47 5.45 -6.16
N TRP A 502 -7.35 4.74 -6.35
CA TRP A 502 -6.43 5.00 -7.45
C TRP A 502 -7.10 4.84 -8.82
N THR A 503 -7.90 3.79 -9.01
CA THR A 503 -8.54 3.51 -10.30
C THR A 503 -9.74 4.43 -10.57
N ALA A 504 -10.26 5.08 -9.53
CA ALA A 504 -11.32 6.09 -9.62
C ALA A 504 -10.80 7.51 -9.93
N LEU A 505 -9.48 7.70 -10.09
CA LEU A 505 -8.92 8.98 -10.50
C LEU A 505 -9.30 9.29 -11.96
N GLU A 506 -10.01 10.39 -12.18
CA GLU A 506 -10.45 10.82 -13.52
C GLU A 506 -10.48 12.34 -13.68
N GLY A 507 -10.45 12.80 -14.92
CA GLY A 507 -10.47 14.23 -15.24
C GLY A 507 -9.16 14.94 -14.91
N ARG A 508 -9.22 16.27 -14.75
CA ARG A 508 -8.05 17.13 -14.58
C ARG A 508 -7.63 17.36 -13.13
N ALA A 509 -8.60 17.43 -12.23
CA ALA A 509 -8.36 17.54 -10.81
C ALA A 509 -9.41 16.74 -10.05
N VAL A 510 -9.03 16.18 -8.91
CA VAL A 510 -9.92 15.43 -8.03
C VAL A 510 -9.63 15.76 -6.58
N VAL A 511 -10.62 15.55 -5.74
CA VAL A 511 -10.44 15.43 -4.28
C VAL A 511 -10.69 13.97 -3.93
N TRP A 512 -9.79 13.35 -3.19
CA TRP A 512 -10.02 12.01 -2.66
C TRP A 512 -10.08 12.01 -1.14
N SER A 513 -10.81 11.03 -0.62
CA SER A 513 -10.89 10.71 0.81
C SER A 513 -11.12 9.21 0.96
N PRO A 514 -11.08 8.65 2.18
CA PRO A 514 -11.40 7.24 2.41
C PRO A 514 -12.82 6.82 1.96
N ARG A 515 -13.70 7.79 1.67
CA ARG A 515 -15.08 7.52 1.21
C ARG A 515 -15.21 7.44 -0.31
N GLY A 516 -14.21 7.90 -1.06
CA GLY A 516 -14.30 7.97 -2.52
C GLY A 516 -13.49 9.12 -3.11
N VAL A 517 -13.52 9.16 -4.44
CA VAL A 517 -12.90 10.20 -5.28
C VAL A 517 -14.01 11.08 -5.86
N THR A 518 -13.81 12.38 -5.86
CA THR A 518 -14.73 13.36 -6.46
C THR A 518 -13.99 14.15 -7.52
N PRO A 519 -14.32 13.97 -8.82
CA PRO A 519 -13.74 14.76 -9.89
C PRO A 519 -14.21 16.20 -9.86
N ILE A 520 -13.30 17.10 -10.22
CA ILE A 520 -13.53 18.52 -10.39
C ILE A 520 -13.14 18.85 -11.83
N ASP A 521 -14.07 18.66 -12.75
CA ASP A 521 -13.89 19.04 -14.16
C ASP A 521 -14.86 20.17 -14.53
N PHE A 522 -14.33 21.26 -15.05
CA PHE A 522 -15.12 22.38 -15.57
C PHE A 522 -15.39 22.26 -17.08
N ARG A 523 -14.93 21.19 -17.72
CA ARG A 523 -15.25 20.85 -19.12
C ARG A 523 -16.57 20.11 -19.27
N GLU A 524 -17.12 19.55 -18.19
CA GLU A 524 -18.48 19.05 -18.19
C GLU A 524 -19.46 20.21 -18.12
N GLN A 525 -20.30 20.30 -19.15
CA GLN A 525 -21.47 21.17 -19.17
C GLN A 525 -22.28 20.88 -17.91
N ALA A 526 -22.58 21.91 -17.10
CA ALA A 526 -23.30 21.73 -15.84
C ALA A 526 -24.48 20.76 -16.04
N PRO A 527 -24.60 19.70 -15.21
CA PRO A 527 -25.59 18.65 -15.44
C PRO A 527 -26.94 19.31 -15.61
N THR A 528 -27.59 18.93 -16.71
CA THR A 528 -28.88 19.46 -17.08
C THR A 528 -29.86 19.24 -15.91
N LEU A 529 -30.88 20.08 -15.77
CA LEU A 529 -31.90 19.91 -14.72
C LEU A 529 -32.45 18.47 -14.70
N THR A 530 -32.49 17.81 -15.84
CA THR A 530 -32.89 16.42 -16.02
C THR A 530 -31.94 15.40 -15.37
N GLU A 531 -30.62 15.57 -15.50
CA GLU A 531 -29.63 14.68 -14.89
C GLU A 531 -29.60 14.85 -13.36
N ARG A 532 -29.70 16.08 -12.86
CA ARG A 532 -29.81 16.33 -11.41
C ARG A 532 -31.10 15.75 -10.82
N VAL A 533 -32.20 15.77 -11.56
CA VAL A 533 -33.45 15.14 -11.13
C VAL A 533 -33.35 13.61 -11.16
N GLN A 534 -32.60 13.02 -12.10
CA GLN A 534 -32.32 11.58 -12.14
C GLN A 534 -31.42 11.14 -10.99
N GLU A 535 -30.32 11.84 -10.73
CA GLU A 535 -29.38 11.54 -9.65
C GLU A 535 -30.06 11.71 -8.28
N PHE A 536 -30.84 12.77 -8.10
CA PHE A 536 -31.67 12.95 -6.90
C PHE A 536 -32.73 11.84 -6.75
N ALA A 537 -33.32 11.36 -7.85
CA ALA A 537 -34.29 10.26 -7.82
C ALA A 537 -33.65 8.90 -7.48
N VAL A 538 -32.38 8.68 -7.83
CA VAL A 538 -31.64 7.45 -7.52
C VAL A 538 -31.20 7.43 -6.04
N ASP A 539 -30.68 8.54 -5.53
CA ASP A 539 -30.24 8.61 -4.13
C ASP A 539 -31.40 8.72 -3.12
N HIS A 540 -32.52 9.31 -3.53
CA HIS A 540 -33.69 9.51 -2.67
C HIS A 540 -34.91 8.72 -3.15
N THR A 541 -34.70 7.49 -3.65
CA THR A 541 -35.78 6.60 -4.12
C THR A 541 -36.92 6.45 -3.09
N ARG A 542 -36.59 6.43 -1.79
CA ARG A 542 -37.59 6.39 -0.71
C ARG A 542 -38.41 7.68 -0.59
N ASP A 543 -37.80 8.84 -0.71
CA ASP A 543 -38.50 10.13 -0.56
C ASP A 543 -39.28 10.48 -1.82
N ALA A 544 -38.75 10.13 -3.00
CA ALA A 544 -39.46 10.21 -4.27
C ALA A 544 -40.71 9.32 -4.27
N ALA A 545 -40.62 8.10 -3.73
CA ALA A 545 -41.77 7.21 -3.57
C ALA A 545 -42.82 7.79 -2.59
N LEU A 546 -42.40 8.41 -1.49
CA LEU A 546 -43.29 9.09 -0.54
C LEU A 546 -44.01 10.30 -1.15
N LEU A 547 -43.31 11.12 -1.94
CA LEU A 547 -43.91 12.25 -2.65
C LEU A 547 -44.94 11.81 -3.69
N LEU A 548 -44.60 10.80 -4.50
CA LEU A 548 -45.53 10.24 -5.49
C LEU A 548 -46.75 9.61 -4.82
N PHE A 549 -46.56 8.89 -3.72
CA PHE A 549 -47.66 8.35 -2.94
C PHE A 549 -48.56 9.45 -2.36
N GLY A 550 -47.97 10.52 -1.80
CA GLY A 550 -48.71 11.67 -1.28
C GLY A 550 -49.52 12.38 -2.37
N LEU A 551 -48.96 12.51 -3.57
CA LEU A 551 -49.64 13.16 -4.71
C LEU A 551 -50.79 12.29 -5.26
N ALA A 552 -50.58 10.98 -5.34
CA ALA A 552 -51.63 10.02 -5.69
C ALA A 552 -52.77 10.02 -4.66
N PHE A 553 -52.43 10.09 -3.37
CA PHE A 553 -53.41 10.17 -2.29
C PHE A 553 -54.24 11.46 -2.37
N LEU A 554 -53.60 12.61 -2.62
CA LEU A 554 -54.30 13.89 -2.82
C LEU A 554 -55.26 13.86 -4.03
N MET A 555 -54.83 13.27 -5.15
CA MET A 555 -55.68 13.07 -6.33
C MET A 555 -56.91 12.20 -6.01
N LEU A 556 -56.74 11.14 -5.23
CA LEU A 556 -57.81 10.23 -4.83
C LEU A 556 -58.80 10.90 -3.87
N VAL A 557 -58.31 11.66 -2.89
CA VAL A 557 -59.14 12.46 -1.97
C VAL A 557 -59.92 13.53 -2.73
N ARG A 558 -59.28 14.22 -3.67
CA ARG A 558 -59.94 15.22 -4.53
C ARG A 558 -61.04 14.59 -5.38
N GLY A 559 -60.80 13.40 -5.95
CA GLY A 559 -61.80 12.63 -6.70
C GLY A 559 -63.00 12.21 -5.85
N LEU A 560 -62.77 11.76 -4.61
CA LEU A 560 -63.82 11.41 -3.66
C LEU A 560 -64.68 12.62 -3.27
N TRP A 561 -64.05 13.78 -3.04
CA TRP A 561 -64.76 15.02 -2.74
C TRP A 561 -65.60 15.52 -3.91
N HIS A 562 -65.09 15.37 -5.14
CA HIS A 562 -65.84 15.74 -6.33
C HIS A 562 -67.07 14.83 -6.53
N ARG A 563 -66.96 13.53 -6.25
CA ARG A 563 -68.11 12.60 -6.32
C ARG A 563 -69.17 12.92 -5.27
N ARG A 564 -68.77 13.30 -4.04
CA ARG A 564 -69.73 13.69 -3.00
C ARG A 564 -70.51 14.96 -3.34
N ARG A 565 -69.90 15.93 -4.04
CA ARG A 565 -70.60 17.14 -4.49
C ARG A 565 -71.62 16.88 -5.58
N VAL A 566 -71.39 15.89 -6.45
CA VAL A 566 -72.31 15.53 -7.55
C VAL A 566 -73.51 14.69 -7.06
N GLN A 567 -73.40 14.02 -5.91
CA GLN A 567 -74.53 13.28 -5.30
C GLN A 567 -75.39 14.13 -4.35
N ALA A 568 -74.99 15.37 -4.06
CA ALA A 568 -75.70 16.30 -3.19
C ALA A 568 -76.45 17.41 -3.96
N SER A 569 -76.40 17.38 -5.29
CA SER A 569 -77.21 18.16 -6.23
C SER A 569 -78.19 17.24 -6.95
#